data_AF-A0A7X8UD95-F1
#
_entry.id   AF-A0A7X8UD95-F1
#
_cell.length_a   1.000
_cell.length_b   1.000
_cell.length_c   1.000
_cell.angle_alpha   90.00
_cell.angle_beta   90.00
_cell.angle_gamma   90.00
#
_symmetry.space_group_name_H-M   'P 1'
#
loop_
_entity.id
_entity.type
_entity.pdbx_description
1 polymer ?
#
loop_
_entity_poly.entity_id
_entity_poly.type
_entity_poly.pdbx_seq_one_letter_code
_entity_poly.pdbx_strand_id
1 'polypeptide(L)'
;MKNRQWIAGEEGTALVATLILLMAMSVLSTALVFTVQNEMKTSSSYKYGQQAFYVADAGVRKAIQWFGDGSNYTPAVGVYPDLSTVPITYSSQPVRLAGQGANFPVSGVVSSFTSAFHDVALQADGQNSGTYSVGATLLKYSPASFINMATFETYPSAMERWRIESTGTWGNPNTPLGRAEITAVIENSGNALFDRALWGIDSLDLGGTVLIDSYDPALGPYGGTNIGDNGAIGSNGAITINGTVEVHGDAAYGPDGSFGAPDGAVTGDIIQLPAPRTFPPIPEFTVGTGSTTVSNKKTVTLSPGQYGDINVKSGGTLALEPGVYYFDSIIAKGEVRLTGDLTKPTTIFVKSALDLGAQGITNPNGDPTRLNIFYSGTSEMKIHGGPEAFVEVYAPNAPLKMVGNSAFYGSFIGRSVTVQGTPDVHFDEGCLQENLIQRPFRLMTWSRNLYQ
;
A
#
# COMPACT_ATOMS: atom_id res chain seq x y z
N MET A 1 11.28 -12.50 -110.74
CA MET A 1 12.52 -12.84 -110.02
C MET A 1 12.52 -12.12 -108.68
N LYS A 2 12.47 -12.86 -107.56
CA LYS A 2 12.52 -12.30 -106.20
C LYS A 2 13.98 -12.02 -105.83
N ASN A 3 14.37 -10.75 -105.77
CA ASN A 3 15.68 -10.36 -105.22
C ASN A 3 15.65 -10.52 -103.70
N ARG A 4 16.46 -11.46 -103.20
CA ARG A 4 16.76 -11.60 -101.77
C ARG A 4 18.03 -10.79 -101.51
N GLN A 5 17.88 -9.58 -100.99
CA GLN A 5 19.02 -8.78 -100.52
C GLN A 5 19.55 -9.42 -99.24
N TRP A 6 20.84 -9.78 -99.25
CA TRP A 6 21.57 -10.10 -98.03
C TRP A 6 21.99 -8.78 -97.39
N ILE A 7 21.52 -8.52 -96.19
CA ILE A 7 21.92 -7.36 -95.40
C ILE A 7 23.36 -7.62 -94.94
N ALA A 8 24.31 -6.85 -95.46
CA ALA A 8 25.69 -6.80 -94.97
C ALA A 8 25.81 -5.62 -93.99
N GLY A 9 26.24 -5.89 -92.74
CA GLY A 9 26.41 -4.84 -91.72
C GLY A 9 26.20 -5.24 -90.24
N GLU A 10 26.04 -6.53 -89.90
CA GLU A 10 25.70 -6.95 -88.52
C GLU A 10 26.89 -7.29 -87.60
N GLU A 11 28.14 -7.14 -88.04
CA GLU A 11 29.32 -7.56 -87.24
C GLU A 11 29.56 -6.71 -85.96
N GLY A 12 28.84 -5.61 -85.75
CA GLY A 12 28.95 -4.75 -84.55
C GLY A 12 27.71 -4.69 -83.64
N THR A 13 26.52 -5.08 -84.11
CA THR A 13 25.27 -4.95 -83.35
C THR A 13 25.18 -5.96 -82.21
N ALA A 14 25.72 -7.17 -82.40
CA ALA A 14 25.81 -8.18 -81.35
C ALA A 14 26.72 -7.73 -80.18
N LEU A 15 27.82 -7.02 -80.47
CA LEU A 15 28.71 -6.46 -79.45
C LEU A 15 28.04 -5.31 -78.68
N VAL A 16 27.32 -4.43 -79.37
CA VAL A 16 26.59 -3.32 -78.72
C VAL A 16 25.43 -3.86 -77.88
N ALA A 17 24.66 -4.83 -78.40
CA ALA A 17 23.57 -5.46 -77.66
C ALA A 17 24.08 -6.22 -76.41
N THR A 18 25.22 -6.92 -76.52
CA THR A 18 25.85 -7.57 -75.35
C THR A 18 26.40 -6.57 -74.35
N LEU A 19 27.00 -5.45 -74.77
CA LEU A 19 27.44 -4.39 -73.87
C LEU A 19 26.28 -3.71 -73.15
N ILE A 20 25.17 -3.44 -73.85
CA ILE A 20 23.95 -2.90 -73.22
C ILE A 20 23.35 -3.90 -72.24
N LEU A 21 23.32 -5.18 -72.59
CA LEU A 21 22.86 -6.25 -71.69
C LEU A 21 23.75 -6.37 -70.45
N LEU A 22 25.07 -6.31 -70.62
CA LEU A 22 26.04 -6.33 -69.50
C LEU A 22 25.88 -5.09 -68.61
N MET A 23 25.69 -3.91 -69.20
CA MET A 23 25.41 -2.69 -68.44
C MET A 23 24.09 -2.83 -67.66
N ALA A 24 23.02 -3.30 -68.29
CA ALA A 24 21.73 -3.50 -67.63
C ALA A 24 21.84 -4.52 -66.47
N MET A 25 22.55 -5.63 -66.69
CA MET A 25 22.80 -6.64 -65.64
C MET A 25 23.67 -6.11 -64.51
N SER A 26 24.65 -5.24 -64.80
CA SER A 26 25.48 -4.62 -63.77
C SER A 26 24.67 -3.67 -62.89
N VAL A 27 23.80 -2.85 -63.50
CA VAL A 27 22.89 -1.95 -62.77
C VAL A 27 21.92 -2.76 -61.90
N LEU A 28 21.34 -3.84 -62.44
CA LEU A 28 20.44 -4.72 -61.69
C LEU A 28 21.16 -5.39 -60.51
N SER A 29 22.39 -5.85 -60.73
CA SER A 29 23.23 -6.49 -59.72
C SER A 29 23.62 -5.51 -58.62
N THR A 30 24.02 -4.29 -58.96
CA THR A 30 24.31 -3.22 -58.01
C THR A 30 23.07 -2.85 -57.20
N ALA A 31 21.90 -2.71 -57.84
CA ALA A 31 20.64 -2.44 -57.15
C ALA A 31 20.28 -3.54 -56.14
N LEU A 32 20.43 -4.81 -56.52
CA LEU A 32 20.20 -5.94 -55.62
C LEU A 32 21.15 -5.92 -54.42
N VAL A 33 22.44 -5.67 -54.64
CA VAL A 33 23.43 -5.58 -53.56
C VAL A 33 23.07 -4.46 -52.59
N PHE A 34 22.65 -3.28 -53.08
CA PHE A 34 22.20 -2.20 -52.22
C PHE A 34 20.96 -2.57 -51.40
N THR A 35 19.95 -3.20 -52.01
CA THR A 35 18.75 -3.66 -51.29
C THR A 35 19.12 -4.66 -50.20
N VAL A 36 19.94 -5.68 -50.51
CA VAL A 36 20.37 -6.68 -49.53
C VAL A 36 21.19 -6.05 -48.41
N GLN A 37 22.10 -5.13 -48.71
CA GLN A 37 22.85 -4.40 -47.68
C GLN A 37 21.94 -3.57 -46.78
N ASN A 38 20.92 -2.93 -47.34
CA ASN A 38 19.95 -2.16 -46.57
C ASN A 38 19.10 -3.06 -45.67
N GLU A 39 18.57 -4.17 -46.21
CA GLU A 39 17.82 -5.16 -45.44
C GLU A 39 18.66 -5.78 -44.31
N MET A 40 19.93 -6.10 -44.58
CA MET A 40 20.84 -6.60 -43.55
C MET A 40 21.07 -5.57 -42.44
N LYS A 41 21.29 -4.29 -42.78
CA LYS A 41 21.44 -3.21 -41.79
C LYS A 41 20.17 -3.05 -40.96
N THR A 42 19.00 -2.96 -41.59
CA THR A 42 17.72 -2.83 -40.89
C THR A 42 17.45 -4.04 -39.98
N SER A 43 17.69 -5.26 -40.46
CA SER A 43 17.52 -6.48 -39.67
C SER A 43 18.47 -6.54 -38.48
N SER A 44 19.71 -6.11 -38.67
CA SER A 44 20.72 -6.04 -37.62
C SER A 44 20.36 -4.99 -36.55
N SER A 45 19.98 -3.78 -36.97
CA SER A 45 19.50 -2.72 -36.07
C SER A 45 18.26 -3.17 -35.29
N TYR A 46 17.32 -3.87 -35.93
CA TYR A 46 16.15 -4.44 -35.26
C TYR A 46 16.55 -5.48 -34.21
N LYS A 47 17.45 -6.41 -34.56
CA LYS A 47 17.97 -7.43 -33.63
C LYS A 47 18.64 -6.78 -32.42
N TYR A 48 19.59 -5.87 -32.62
CA TYR A 48 20.32 -5.22 -31.53
C TYR A 48 19.43 -4.29 -30.70
N GLY A 49 18.48 -3.59 -31.32
CA GLY A 49 17.47 -2.80 -30.61
C GLY A 49 16.56 -3.65 -29.73
N GLN A 50 16.26 -4.88 -30.14
CA GLN A 50 15.50 -5.81 -29.32
C GLN A 50 16.34 -6.41 -28.17
N GLN A 51 17.63 -6.68 -28.40
CA GLN A 51 18.53 -7.15 -27.34
C GLN A 51 18.77 -6.06 -26.28
N ALA A 52 19.03 -4.82 -26.72
CA ALA A 52 19.16 -3.67 -25.82
C ALA A 52 17.86 -3.42 -25.02
N PHE A 53 16.70 -3.67 -25.62
CA PHE A 53 15.43 -3.59 -24.91
C PHE A 53 15.34 -4.60 -23.76
N TYR A 54 15.70 -5.86 -23.97
CA TYR A 54 15.69 -6.85 -22.88
C TYR A 54 16.68 -6.51 -21.76
N VAL A 55 17.81 -5.87 -22.11
CA VAL A 55 18.78 -5.37 -21.13
C VAL A 55 18.18 -4.23 -20.30
N ALA A 56 17.48 -3.27 -20.93
CA ALA A 56 16.77 -2.20 -20.22
C ALA A 56 15.61 -2.75 -19.35
N ASP A 57 14.87 -3.74 -19.85
CA ASP A 57 13.75 -4.37 -19.12
C ASP A 57 14.24 -5.07 -17.84
N ALA A 58 15.39 -5.74 -17.92
CA ALA A 58 16.04 -6.32 -16.75
C ALA A 58 16.42 -5.25 -15.71
N GLY A 59 16.84 -4.06 -16.14
CA GLY A 59 17.10 -2.91 -15.26
C GLY A 59 15.85 -2.47 -14.50
N VAL A 60 14.71 -2.32 -15.18
CA VAL A 60 13.43 -1.96 -14.54
C VAL A 60 12.96 -3.03 -13.56
N ARG A 61 13.02 -4.31 -13.92
CA ARG A 61 12.61 -5.42 -13.05
C ARG A 61 13.45 -5.49 -11.78
N LYS A 62 14.77 -5.36 -11.91
CA LYS A 62 15.68 -5.33 -10.76
C LYS A 62 15.47 -4.09 -9.91
N ALA A 63 15.15 -2.94 -10.50
CA ALA A 63 14.79 -1.73 -9.75
C ALA A 63 13.54 -1.94 -8.90
N ILE A 64 12.48 -2.53 -9.46
CA ILE A 64 11.26 -2.88 -8.68
C ILE A 64 11.60 -3.80 -7.50
N GLN A 65 12.42 -4.83 -7.73
CA GLN A 65 12.86 -5.73 -6.66
C GLN A 65 13.66 -5.00 -5.58
N TRP A 66 14.56 -4.10 -5.97
CA TRP A 66 15.36 -3.31 -5.04
C TRP A 66 14.50 -2.38 -4.18
N PHE A 67 13.50 -1.71 -4.77
CA PHE A 67 12.52 -0.90 -4.02
C PHE A 67 11.63 -1.74 -3.09
N GLY A 68 11.37 -3.00 -3.46
CA GLY A 68 10.57 -3.93 -2.66
C GLY A 68 11.33 -4.57 -1.49
N ASP A 69 12.65 -4.44 -1.44
CA ASP A 69 13.48 -4.98 -0.37
C ASP A 69 13.75 -3.90 0.68
N GLY A 70 13.14 -4.07 1.87
CA GLY A 70 13.25 -3.13 2.98
C GLY A 70 14.66 -2.96 3.55
N SER A 71 15.61 -3.83 3.18
CA SER A 71 17.03 -3.64 3.52
C SER A 71 17.75 -2.66 2.59
N ASN A 72 17.22 -2.49 1.37
CA ASN A 72 17.81 -1.63 0.33
C ASN A 72 17.18 -0.23 0.34
N TYR A 73 15.86 -0.16 0.52
CA TYR A 73 15.11 1.08 0.41
C TYR A 73 14.20 1.35 1.60
N THR A 74 14.35 2.54 2.18
CA THR A 74 13.43 3.10 3.16
C THR A 74 13.08 4.54 2.78
N PRO A 75 11.78 4.92 2.77
CA PRO A 75 11.37 6.30 2.49
C PRO A 75 11.97 7.29 3.49
N ALA A 76 12.35 8.47 3.00
CA ALA A 76 12.75 9.58 3.86
C ALA A 76 11.48 10.31 4.34
N VAL A 77 11.09 10.13 5.61
CA VAL A 77 9.82 10.63 6.13
C VAL A 77 9.92 12.06 6.65
N GLY A 78 8.98 12.93 6.25
CA GLY A 78 8.82 14.27 6.83
C GLY A 78 9.89 15.30 6.41
N VAL A 79 10.61 15.04 5.31
CA VAL A 79 11.75 15.86 4.86
C VAL A 79 11.45 16.76 3.67
N TYR A 80 10.32 16.54 2.98
CA TYR A 80 9.96 17.28 1.77
C TYR A 80 9.09 18.50 2.12
N PRO A 81 9.49 19.72 1.72
CA PRO A 81 8.80 20.95 2.13
C PRO A 81 7.49 21.23 1.37
N ASP A 82 7.37 20.76 0.12
CA ASP A 82 6.20 21.00 -0.73
C ASP A 82 5.81 19.73 -1.49
N LEU A 83 4.66 19.17 -1.11
CA LEU A 83 4.11 17.92 -1.68
C LEU A 83 3.28 18.16 -2.95
N SER A 84 3.08 19.41 -3.37
CA SER A 84 2.34 19.76 -4.59
C SER A 84 3.21 19.74 -5.85
N THR A 85 4.54 19.69 -5.71
CA THR A 85 5.49 19.65 -6.82
C THR A 85 5.53 18.29 -7.51
N VAL A 86 5.69 18.30 -8.85
CA VAL A 86 5.89 17.07 -9.65
C VAL A 86 7.03 17.30 -10.65
N PRO A 87 8.20 16.66 -10.50
CA PRO A 87 8.57 15.74 -9.42
C PRO A 87 8.67 16.42 -8.05
N ILE A 88 8.62 15.63 -6.98
CA ILE A 88 8.87 16.10 -5.61
C ILE A 88 10.27 16.69 -5.52
N THR A 89 10.41 17.78 -4.78
CA THR A 89 11.68 18.48 -4.61
C THR A 89 12.25 18.39 -3.19
N TYR A 90 13.57 18.36 -3.11
CA TYR A 90 14.35 18.45 -1.88
C TYR A 90 15.49 19.43 -2.13
N SER A 91 15.74 20.38 -1.23
CA SER A 91 16.73 21.45 -1.46
C SER A 91 16.57 22.18 -2.80
N SER A 92 15.32 22.43 -3.22
CA SER A 92 14.94 23.06 -4.50
C SER A 92 15.35 22.31 -5.77
N GLN A 93 15.72 21.03 -5.67
CA GLN A 93 16.03 20.18 -6.81
C GLN A 93 15.15 18.92 -6.80
N PRO A 94 14.83 18.32 -7.96
CA PRO A 94 14.10 17.07 -8.03
C PRO A 94 14.76 15.97 -7.19
N VAL A 95 13.95 15.18 -6.49
CA VAL A 95 14.44 14.04 -5.72
C VAL A 95 14.79 12.91 -6.68
N ARG A 96 16.08 12.54 -6.72
CA ARG A 96 16.64 11.53 -7.62
C ARG A 96 17.62 10.59 -6.91
N LEU A 97 17.62 9.31 -7.28
CA LEU A 97 18.53 8.30 -6.70
C LEU A 97 19.81 8.04 -7.51
N ALA A 98 19.94 8.53 -8.75
CA ALA A 98 21.12 8.31 -9.58
C ALA A 98 21.43 9.47 -10.53
N GLY A 99 22.64 9.44 -11.11
CA GLY A 99 23.17 10.44 -12.05
C GLY A 99 23.85 11.63 -11.36
N GLN A 100 24.45 12.54 -12.14
CA GLN A 100 25.17 13.72 -11.62
C GLN A 100 24.28 14.74 -10.87
N GLY A 101 22.98 14.47 -10.74
CA GLY A 101 22.03 15.25 -9.95
C GLY A 101 21.23 14.41 -8.95
N ALA A 102 21.81 13.30 -8.45
CA ALA A 102 21.21 12.54 -7.36
C ALA A 102 21.05 13.44 -6.13
N ASN A 103 19.84 13.46 -5.58
CA ASN A 103 19.42 14.44 -4.58
C ASN A 103 18.33 13.84 -3.67
N PHE A 104 18.66 12.70 -3.07
CA PHE A 104 17.82 12.06 -2.06
C PHE A 104 18.36 12.35 -0.66
N PRO A 105 17.51 12.60 0.34
CA PRO A 105 17.94 13.01 1.69
C PRO A 105 18.86 12.02 2.40
N VAL A 106 18.77 10.72 2.07
CA VAL A 106 19.59 9.67 2.69
C VAL A 106 20.69 9.22 1.72
N SER A 107 21.92 9.69 1.93
CA SER A 107 23.08 9.41 1.06
C SER A 107 23.41 7.92 0.92
N GLY A 108 23.15 7.12 1.97
CA GLY A 108 23.32 5.66 1.94
C GLY A 108 22.41 4.98 0.91
N VAL A 109 21.17 5.47 0.75
CA VAL A 109 20.21 4.96 -0.24
C VAL A 109 20.68 5.31 -1.66
N VAL A 110 21.19 6.52 -1.88
CA VAL A 110 21.79 6.92 -3.17
C VAL A 110 22.99 6.03 -3.53
N SER A 111 23.85 5.74 -2.55
CA SER A 111 25.05 4.92 -2.73
C SER A 111 24.70 3.46 -3.04
N SER A 112 23.72 2.91 -2.31
CA SER A 112 23.17 1.56 -2.55
C SER A 112 22.57 1.45 -3.93
N PHE A 113 21.71 2.40 -4.33
CA PHE A 113 21.07 2.42 -5.64
C PHE A 113 22.10 2.54 -6.77
N THR A 114 23.05 3.48 -6.65
CA THR A 114 24.12 3.66 -7.66
C THR A 114 24.95 2.38 -7.81
N SER A 115 25.32 1.72 -6.70
CA SER A 115 26.07 0.46 -6.74
C SER A 115 25.28 -0.67 -7.41
N ALA A 116 23.95 -0.69 -7.24
CA ALA A 116 23.08 -1.71 -7.82
C ALA A 116 22.75 -1.48 -9.30
N PHE A 117 22.89 -0.24 -9.81
CA PHE A 117 22.32 0.16 -11.09
C PHE A 117 23.22 1.02 -12.00
N HIS A 118 24.47 1.29 -11.66
CA HIS A 118 25.39 2.02 -12.53
C HIS A 118 26.21 1.06 -13.41
N ASP A 119 26.00 1.14 -14.73
CA ASP A 119 26.70 0.38 -15.77
C ASP A 119 26.80 -1.13 -15.49
N VAL A 120 25.68 -1.72 -15.11
CA VAL A 120 25.61 -3.14 -14.73
C VAL A 120 25.60 -4.02 -15.97
N ALA A 121 26.60 -4.88 -16.07
CA ALA A 121 26.71 -5.84 -17.16
C ALA A 121 25.74 -7.03 -16.98
N LEU A 122 25.12 -7.42 -18.09
CA LEU A 122 24.37 -8.67 -18.26
C LEU A 122 25.06 -9.50 -19.34
N GLN A 123 25.49 -10.70 -18.97
CA GLN A 123 26.12 -11.65 -19.89
C GLN A 123 25.06 -12.62 -20.38
N ALA A 124 24.91 -12.73 -21.70
CA ALA A 124 24.15 -13.82 -22.31
C ALA A 124 25.05 -15.04 -22.53
N ASP A 125 26.26 -14.81 -23.05
CA ASP A 125 27.33 -15.80 -23.20
C ASP A 125 28.70 -15.12 -23.22
N GLY A 126 29.78 -15.87 -23.47
CA GLY A 126 31.17 -15.35 -23.45
C GLY A 126 31.51 -14.31 -24.53
N GLN A 127 30.65 -14.06 -25.51
CA GLN A 127 30.83 -13.05 -26.56
C GLN A 127 29.67 -12.04 -26.66
N ASN A 128 28.55 -12.31 -25.98
CA ASN A 128 27.34 -11.52 -26.06
C ASN A 128 26.97 -10.95 -24.70
N SER A 129 27.11 -9.62 -24.56
CA SER A 129 26.77 -8.90 -23.36
C SER A 129 26.02 -7.61 -23.66
N GLY A 130 25.31 -7.12 -22.65
CA GLY A 130 24.78 -5.77 -22.63
C GLY A 130 25.01 -5.13 -21.27
N THR A 131 24.81 -3.82 -21.21
CA THR A 131 24.95 -3.03 -19.99
C THR A 131 23.68 -2.22 -19.78
N TYR A 132 23.18 -2.15 -18.55
CA TYR A 132 22.12 -1.22 -18.22
C TYR A 132 22.55 -0.23 -17.13
N SER A 133 21.96 0.96 -17.20
CA SER A 133 22.00 1.96 -16.14
C SER A 133 20.57 2.37 -15.79
N VAL A 134 20.26 2.53 -14.50
CA VAL A 134 18.91 2.92 -14.04
C VAL A 134 18.98 4.23 -13.26
N GLY A 135 18.05 5.14 -13.55
CA GLY A 135 17.72 6.30 -12.74
C GLY A 135 16.33 6.19 -12.12
N ALA A 136 16.13 6.85 -10.99
CA ALA A 136 14.82 6.96 -10.35
C ALA A 136 14.56 8.40 -9.91
N THR A 137 13.35 8.91 -10.20
CA THR A 137 12.87 10.24 -9.81
C THR A 137 11.55 10.14 -9.06
N LEU A 138 11.42 10.77 -7.89
CA LEU A 138 10.20 10.74 -7.08
C LEU A 138 9.14 11.68 -7.66
N LEU A 139 8.00 11.12 -8.05
CA LEU A 139 6.89 11.86 -8.67
C LEU A 139 5.83 12.30 -7.66
N LYS A 140 5.53 11.45 -6.66
CA LYS A 140 4.53 11.72 -5.63
C LYS A 140 4.99 11.13 -4.31
N TYR A 141 4.67 11.82 -3.22
CA TYR A 141 4.96 11.41 -1.85
C TYR A 141 3.76 11.69 -0.96
N SER A 142 3.36 10.73 -0.14
CA SER A 142 2.33 10.88 0.89
C SER A 142 2.84 10.21 2.16
N PRO A 143 3.18 10.96 3.23
CA PRO A 143 3.55 10.37 4.50
C PRO A 143 2.33 9.65 5.10
N ALA A 144 2.57 8.52 5.75
CA ALA A 144 1.54 7.78 6.46
C ALA A 144 2.16 6.91 7.55
N SER A 145 1.34 6.47 8.50
CA SER A 145 1.72 5.47 9.49
C SER A 145 1.35 4.08 9.01
N PHE A 146 2.27 3.15 9.16
CA PHE A 146 2.07 1.75 8.79
C PHE A 146 2.19 0.86 10.02
N ILE A 147 1.54 -0.29 9.98
CA ILE A 147 1.64 -1.31 11.02
C ILE A 147 2.60 -2.42 10.59
N ASN A 148 3.57 -2.74 11.45
CA ASN A 148 4.44 -3.88 11.21
C ASN A 148 3.69 -5.16 11.58
N MET A 149 3.33 -6.00 10.61
CA MET A 149 2.54 -7.22 10.88
C MET A 149 3.25 -8.25 11.78
N ALA A 150 4.56 -8.14 12.00
CA ALA A 150 5.31 -9.04 12.89
C ALA A 150 5.33 -8.57 14.35
N THR A 151 5.09 -7.28 14.61
CA THR A 151 5.11 -6.72 15.97
C THR A 151 3.81 -5.99 16.35
N PHE A 152 2.97 -5.68 15.35
CA PHE A 152 1.79 -4.83 15.44
C PHE A 152 2.07 -3.42 16.00
N GLU A 153 3.33 -3.00 15.96
CA GLU A 153 3.72 -1.63 16.29
C GLU A 153 3.64 -0.74 15.04
N THR A 154 3.21 0.50 15.25
CA THR A 154 3.13 1.52 14.20
C THR A 154 4.51 2.12 13.93
N TYR A 155 4.82 2.34 12.65
CA TYR A 155 6.04 3.04 12.24
C TYR A 155 5.73 4.06 11.13
N PRO A 156 6.42 5.21 11.12
CA PRO A 156 6.26 6.20 10.07
C PRO A 156 6.91 5.69 8.76
N SER A 157 6.21 5.85 7.64
CA SER A 157 6.73 5.58 6.29
C SER A 157 6.00 6.47 5.27
N ALA A 158 6.00 6.10 3.99
CA ALA A 158 5.29 6.84 2.96
C ALA A 158 4.81 5.95 1.80
N MET A 159 3.72 6.39 1.20
CA MET A 159 3.32 5.96 -0.15
C MET A 159 3.99 6.89 -1.17
N GLU A 160 4.69 6.30 -2.12
CA GLU A 160 5.55 6.97 -3.06
C GLU A 160 5.31 6.45 -4.47
N ARG A 161 5.40 7.37 -5.43
CA ARG A 161 5.38 7.05 -6.85
C ARG A 161 6.71 7.45 -7.46
N TRP A 162 7.42 6.49 -8.04
CA TRP A 162 8.72 6.71 -8.67
C TRP A 162 8.65 6.50 -10.17
N ARG A 163 9.30 7.39 -10.92
CA ARG A 163 9.63 7.15 -12.32
C ARG A 163 10.99 6.46 -12.39
N ILE A 164 11.02 5.30 -13.01
CA ILE A 164 12.22 4.49 -13.26
C ILE A 164 12.60 4.65 -14.72
N GLU A 165 13.83 5.05 -14.98
CA GLU A 165 14.39 5.27 -16.31
C GLU A 165 15.57 4.31 -16.48
N SER A 166 15.40 3.25 -17.27
CA SER A 166 16.47 2.29 -17.56
C SER A 166 16.97 2.45 -18.98
N THR A 167 18.25 2.74 -19.14
CA THR A 167 18.94 2.71 -20.43
C THR A 167 19.72 1.41 -20.55
N GLY A 168 19.43 0.63 -21.59
CA GLY A 168 20.15 -0.59 -21.94
C GLY A 168 20.94 -0.42 -23.23
N THR A 169 22.16 -0.95 -23.26
CA THR A 169 23.01 -1.04 -24.46
C THR A 169 23.40 -2.49 -24.71
N TRP A 170 23.60 -2.84 -25.98
CA TRP A 170 24.05 -4.18 -26.39
C TRP A 170 25.40 -4.11 -27.11
N GLY A 171 26.31 -5.02 -26.79
CA GLY A 171 27.68 -5.05 -27.31
C GLY A 171 28.65 -4.19 -26.49
N ASN A 172 29.66 -3.62 -27.14
CA ASN A 172 30.67 -2.81 -26.47
C ASN A 172 30.03 -1.52 -25.91
N PRO A 173 30.13 -1.23 -24.59
CA PRO A 173 29.52 -0.03 -24.00
C PRO A 173 29.97 1.29 -24.61
N ASN A 174 31.22 1.36 -25.12
CA ASN A 174 31.77 2.55 -25.76
C ASN A 174 31.29 2.73 -27.21
N THR A 175 30.85 1.65 -27.85
CA THR A 175 30.37 1.61 -29.25
C THR A 175 29.21 0.62 -29.38
N PRO A 176 28.06 0.93 -28.77
CA PRO A 176 26.97 -0.03 -28.66
C PRO A 176 26.36 -0.34 -30.03
N LEU A 177 26.03 -1.62 -30.24
CA LEU A 177 25.36 -2.10 -31.46
C LEU A 177 23.87 -1.78 -31.47
N GLY A 178 23.30 -1.56 -30.28
CA GLY A 178 21.92 -1.12 -30.08
C GLY A 178 21.74 -0.45 -28.73
N ARG A 179 20.78 0.48 -28.65
CA ARG A 179 20.39 1.18 -27.43
C ARG A 179 18.88 1.20 -27.30
N ALA A 180 18.39 0.97 -26.10
CA ALA A 180 16.98 1.11 -25.75
C ALA A 180 16.83 1.83 -24.42
N GLU A 181 15.72 2.53 -24.26
CA GLU A 181 15.35 3.15 -22.99
C GLU A 181 13.93 2.76 -22.63
N ILE A 182 13.74 2.40 -21.36
CA ILE A 182 12.44 2.09 -20.80
C ILE A 182 12.17 3.06 -19.66
N THR A 183 11.02 3.73 -19.74
CA THR A 183 10.48 4.52 -18.64
C THR A 183 9.29 3.79 -18.05
N ALA A 184 9.39 3.46 -16.77
CA ALA A 184 8.36 2.82 -15.98
C ALA A 184 7.94 3.73 -14.82
N VAL A 185 6.69 3.60 -14.38
CA VAL A 185 6.24 4.23 -13.13
C VAL A 185 5.87 3.13 -12.15
N ILE A 186 6.43 3.19 -10.95
CA ILE A 186 6.16 2.27 -9.86
C ILE A 186 5.52 3.00 -8.69
N GLU A 187 4.67 2.34 -7.94
CA GLU A 187 4.01 2.92 -6.76
C GLU A 187 3.81 1.85 -5.69
N ASN A 188 4.08 2.20 -4.43
CA ASN A 188 3.62 1.41 -3.29
C ASN A 188 2.29 1.99 -2.76
N SER A 189 1.55 1.16 -2.02
CA SER A 189 0.29 1.56 -1.43
C SER A 189 0.17 1.07 0.02
N GLY A 190 -0.77 1.62 0.75
CA GLY A 190 -1.19 1.13 2.05
C GLY A 190 -2.67 0.79 2.02
N ASN A 191 -3.05 -0.26 2.73
CA ASN A 191 -4.45 -0.57 3.00
C ASN A 191 -4.69 -0.39 4.49
N ALA A 192 -5.68 0.40 4.88
CA ALA A 192 -6.06 0.53 6.28
C ALA A 192 -6.45 -0.84 6.86
N LEU A 193 -5.90 -1.17 8.03
CA LEU A 193 -6.41 -2.29 8.82
C LEU A 193 -7.86 -1.99 9.23
N PHE A 194 -8.11 -0.74 9.63
CA PHE A 194 -9.38 -0.18 10.07
C PHE A 194 -10.03 0.62 8.95
N ASP A 195 -10.74 -0.06 8.05
CA ASP A 195 -11.29 0.56 6.83
C ASP A 195 -12.81 0.83 6.89
N ARG A 196 -13.43 0.53 8.04
CA ARG A 196 -14.89 0.57 8.28
C ARG A 196 -15.20 0.83 9.74
N ALA A 197 -16.40 1.30 10.04
CA ALA A 197 -16.88 1.48 11.41
C ALA A 197 -16.83 0.15 12.18
N LEU A 198 -17.44 -0.89 11.60
CA LEU A 198 -17.56 -2.21 12.21
C LEU A 198 -17.13 -3.30 11.24
N TRP A 199 -16.33 -4.25 11.72
CA TRP A 199 -16.02 -5.48 11.01
C TRP A 199 -16.19 -6.70 11.90
N GLY A 200 -17.18 -7.54 11.60
CA GLY A 200 -17.34 -8.85 12.22
C GLY A 200 -16.82 -9.94 11.29
N ILE A 201 -15.63 -10.50 11.55
CA ILE A 201 -14.96 -11.41 10.61
C ILE A 201 -15.90 -12.55 10.18
N ASP A 202 -16.47 -13.29 11.12
CA ASP A 202 -17.42 -14.39 10.86
C ASP A 202 -18.86 -13.89 10.75
N SER A 203 -19.26 -12.90 11.56
CA SER A 203 -20.61 -12.33 11.54
C SER A 203 -20.67 -10.94 12.17
N LEU A 204 -21.62 -10.13 11.70
CA LEU A 204 -21.98 -8.84 12.28
C LEU A 204 -23.48 -8.81 12.58
N ASP A 205 -23.84 -8.68 13.85
CA ASP A 205 -25.23 -8.63 14.32
C ASP A 205 -25.52 -7.30 15.01
N LEU A 206 -26.29 -6.45 14.35
CA LEU A 206 -26.71 -5.14 14.85
C LEU A 206 -28.13 -5.21 15.39
N GLY A 207 -28.38 -4.67 16.58
CA GLY A 207 -29.73 -4.55 17.10
C GLY A 207 -29.91 -3.39 18.07
N GLY A 208 -31.16 -3.15 18.48
CA GLY A 208 -31.54 -1.98 19.28
C GLY A 208 -31.87 -0.77 18.41
N THR A 209 -31.40 0.42 18.81
CA THR A 209 -31.55 1.66 18.03
C THR A 209 -30.19 2.33 17.88
N VAL A 210 -29.60 2.23 16.69
CA VAL A 210 -28.18 2.57 16.46
C VAL A 210 -28.04 3.37 15.18
N LEU A 211 -27.35 4.50 15.24
CA LEU A 211 -26.81 5.20 14.07
C LEU A 211 -25.36 4.78 13.84
N ILE A 212 -25.01 4.46 12.61
CA ILE A 212 -23.62 4.30 12.17
C ILE A 212 -23.37 5.30 11.05
N ASP A 213 -22.42 6.21 11.24
CA ASP A 213 -22.07 7.26 10.28
C ASP A 213 -20.56 7.53 10.31
N SER A 214 -20.10 8.65 9.75
CA SER A 214 -18.70 9.06 9.83
C SER A 214 -18.50 10.55 10.13
N TYR A 215 -17.25 10.93 10.36
CA TYR A 215 -16.79 12.31 10.33
C TYR A 215 -15.33 12.39 9.86
N ASP A 216 -14.95 13.54 9.29
CA ASP A 216 -13.57 13.85 8.93
C ASP A 216 -12.90 14.58 10.10
N PRO A 217 -11.91 13.98 10.79
CA PRO A 217 -11.22 14.64 11.90
C PRO A 217 -10.46 15.90 11.46
N ALA A 218 -10.11 16.05 10.18
CA ALA A 218 -9.46 17.24 9.66
C ALA A 218 -10.40 18.47 9.64
N LEU A 219 -11.72 18.25 9.67
CA LEU A 219 -12.73 19.31 9.74
C LEU A 219 -13.13 19.68 11.18
N GLY A 220 -12.65 18.94 12.18
CA GLY A 220 -12.92 19.14 13.60
C GLY A 220 -13.70 17.98 14.23
N PRO A 221 -14.26 18.17 15.44
CA PRO A 221 -15.05 17.13 16.12
C PRO A 221 -16.31 16.73 15.34
N TYR A 222 -16.83 15.53 15.63
CA TYR A 222 -18.11 15.05 15.12
C TYR A 222 -19.28 16.00 15.46
N GLY A 223 -20.21 16.15 14.52
CA GLY A 223 -21.46 16.87 14.72
C GLY A 223 -21.61 18.13 13.86
N GLY A 224 -22.80 18.75 13.92
CA GLY A 224 -23.11 19.93 13.11
C GLY A 224 -23.04 19.62 11.61
N THR A 225 -22.07 20.20 10.90
CA THR A 225 -21.82 19.94 9.47
C THR A 225 -20.79 18.83 9.23
N ASN A 226 -20.15 18.29 10.28
CA ASN A 226 -19.16 17.22 10.18
C ASN A 226 -19.82 15.87 10.54
N ILE A 227 -20.85 15.52 9.78
CA ILE A 227 -21.54 14.22 9.81
C ILE A 227 -21.54 13.74 8.37
N GLY A 228 -20.90 12.60 8.13
CA GLY A 228 -20.67 12.02 6.81
C GLY A 228 -21.32 10.64 6.66
N ASP A 229 -21.33 10.16 5.42
CA ASP A 229 -21.94 8.89 5.03
C ASP A 229 -20.89 7.80 4.72
N ASN A 230 -19.72 7.84 5.37
CA ASN A 230 -18.66 6.84 5.20
C ASN A 230 -18.59 5.82 6.36
N GLY A 231 -19.66 5.69 7.14
CA GLY A 231 -19.84 4.74 8.25
C GLY A 231 -20.09 3.30 7.80
N ALA A 232 -19.24 2.79 6.91
CA ALA A 232 -19.42 1.47 6.32
C ALA A 232 -19.28 0.33 7.35
N ILE A 233 -19.92 -0.81 7.06
CA ILE A 233 -19.87 -2.04 7.87
C ILE A 233 -19.46 -3.25 7.03
N GLY A 234 -18.94 -4.31 7.66
CA GLY A 234 -18.66 -5.53 6.92
C GLY A 234 -18.46 -6.82 7.71
N SER A 235 -18.49 -7.92 6.97
CA SER A 235 -18.25 -9.28 7.44
C SER A 235 -17.72 -10.19 6.33
N ASN A 236 -16.90 -11.20 6.67
CA ASN A 236 -16.63 -12.32 5.75
C ASN A 236 -17.72 -13.40 5.79
N GLY A 237 -18.72 -13.26 6.67
CA GLY A 237 -19.92 -14.08 6.70
C GLY A 237 -21.16 -13.21 6.61
N ALA A 238 -22.11 -13.44 7.51
CA ALA A 238 -23.43 -12.78 7.46
C ALA A 238 -23.44 -11.43 8.19
N ILE A 239 -24.30 -10.52 7.69
CA ILE A 239 -24.66 -9.28 8.35
C ILE A 239 -26.17 -9.32 8.64
N THR A 240 -26.53 -9.18 9.92
CA THR A 240 -27.93 -9.14 10.35
C THR A 240 -28.22 -7.84 11.09
N ILE A 241 -29.27 -7.13 10.68
CA ILE A 241 -29.74 -5.89 11.30
C ILE A 241 -31.15 -6.12 11.86
N ASN A 242 -31.22 -6.34 13.17
CA ASN A 242 -32.43 -6.64 13.93
C ASN A 242 -32.72 -5.53 14.95
N GLY A 243 -33.29 -4.44 14.49
CA GLY A 243 -33.61 -3.25 15.28
C GLY A 243 -33.71 -2.01 14.39
N THR A 244 -34.02 -0.86 14.98
CA THR A 244 -34.03 0.43 14.29
C THR A 244 -32.60 0.94 14.11
N VAL A 245 -31.86 0.32 13.19
CA VAL A 245 -30.47 0.67 12.89
C VAL A 245 -30.40 1.40 11.55
N GLU A 246 -29.67 2.51 11.50
CA GLU A 246 -29.41 3.26 10.28
C GLU A 246 -27.90 3.29 10.02
N VAL A 247 -27.48 2.77 8.86
CA VAL A 247 -26.08 2.74 8.44
C VAL A 247 -25.88 3.72 7.29
N HIS A 248 -25.18 4.80 7.58
CA HIS A 248 -24.75 5.82 6.64
C HIS A 248 -23.41 5.41 6.03
N GLY A 249 -23.48 4.53 5.04
CA GLY A 249 -22.32 3.98 4.33
C GLY A 249 -22.63 2.65 3.67
N ASP A 250 -21.59 2.01 3.12
CA ASP A 250 -21.72 0.72 2.44
C ASP A 250 -21.76 -0.46 3.43
N ALA A 251 -22.41 -1.55 3.02
CA ALA A 251 -22.39 -2.83 3.74
C ALA A 251 -21.74 -3.93 2.87
N ALA A 252 -20.67 -4.56 3.36
CA ALA A 252 -19.98 -5.62 2.63
C ALA A 252 -20.04 -6.97 3.35
N TYR A 253 -20.71 -7.98 2.78
CA TYR A 253 -20.85 -9.31 3.38
C TYR A 253 -20.12 -10.40 2.58
N GLY A 254 -19.86 -11.54 3.22
CA GLY A 254 -19.01 -12.59 2.67
C GLY A 254 -19.59 -13.36 1.48
N PRO A 255 -18.74 -14.10 0.73
CA PRO A 255 -19.19 -14.90 -0.41
C PRO A 255 -20.26 -15.93 -0.05
N ASP A 256 -20.15 -16.56 1.13
CA ASP A 256 -21.10 -17.57 1.63
C ASP A 256 -22.07 -17.00 2.68
N GLY A 257 -22.00 -15.69 2.93
CA GLY A 257 -22.84 -14.99 3.90
C GLY A 257 -24.18 -14.55 3.33
N SER A 258 -25.02 -14.01 4.21
CA SER A 258 -26.28 -13.35 3.84
C SER A 258 -26.34 -11.96 4.45
N PHE A 259 -27.00 -11.03 3.76
CA PHE A 259 -27.38 -9.74 4.31
C PHE A 259 -28.89 -9.73 4.64
N GLY A 260 -29.26 -9.32 5.84
CA GLY A 260 -30.65 -9.18 6.25
C GLY A 260 -30.86 -7.95 7.14
N ALA A 261 -31.77 -7.07 6.73
CA ALA A 261 -32.13 -5.87 7.49
C ALA A 261 -33.66 -5.68 7.53
N PRO A 262 -34.40 -6.52 8.27
CA PRO A 262 -35.86 -6.42 8.37
C PRO A 262 -36.36 -5.08 8.90
N ASP A 263 -35.66 -4.50 9.88
CA ASP A 263 -36.12 -3.30 10.61
C ASP A 263 -35.14 -2.11 10.53
N GLY A 264 -34.05 -2.25 9.77
CA GLY A 264 -32.99 -1.23 9.62
C GLY A 264 -32.74 -0.84 8.17
N ALA A 265 -31.87 0.16 7.98
CA ALA A 265 -31.54 0.71 6.67
C ALA A 265 -30.03 0.86 6.47
N VAL A 266 -29.60 0.73 5.21
CA VAL A 266 -28.25 1.04 4.73
C VAL A 266 -28.42 2.05 3.61
N THR A 267 -27.76 3.21 3.68
CA THR A 267 -27.91 4.27 2.68
C THR A 267 -26.98 4.10 1.47
N GLY A 268 -25.86 3.38 1.66
CA GLY A 268 -24.88 3.07 0.61
C GLY A 268 -25.13 1.73 -0.10
N ASP A 269 -24.10 1.22 -0.75
CA ASP A 269 -24.16 -0.02 -1.51
C ASP A 269 -24.09 -1.26 -0.60
N ILE A 270 -24.94 -2.25 -0.91
CA ILE A 270 -24.87 -3.58 -0.29
C ILE A 270 -24.12 -4.52 -1.23
N ILE A 271 -22.91 -4.89 -0.83
CA ILE A 271 -21.93 -5.57 -1.68
C ILE A 271 -21.66 -6.98 -1.14
N GLN A 272 -21.84 -7.99 -1.98
CA GLN A 272 -21.31 -9.33 -1.70
C GLN A 272 -19.85 -9.40 -2.14
N LEU A 273 -18.96 -9.72 -1.21
CA LEU A 273 -17.54 -9.85 -1.49
C LEU A 273 -17.29 -11.10 -2.36
N PRO A 274 -16.42 -11.01 -3.38
CA PRO A 274 -16.08 -12.16 -4.23
C PRO A 274 -15.16 -13.17 -3.53
N ALA A 275 -14.47 -12.73 -2.47
CA ALA A 275 -13.61 -13.57 -1.63
C ALA A 275 -13.56 -12.98 -0.20
N PRO A 276 -13.31 -13.81 0.84
CA PRO A 276 -13.14 -13.31 2.19
C PRO A 276 -11.94 -12.34 2.28
N ARG A 277 -12.10 -11.24 3.03
CA ARG A 277 -10.99 -10.36 3.41
C ARG A 277 -10.07 -11.07 4.39
N THR A 278 -8.77 -10.98 4.16
CA THR A 278 -7.76 -11.53 5.08
C THR A 278 -7.48 -10.57 6.23
N PHE A 279 -7.49 -11.11 7.44
CA PHE A 279 -7.14 -10.41 8.68
C PHE A 279 -5.86 -11.02 9.25
N PRO A 280 -4.78 -10.25 9.44
CA PRO A 280 -3.51 -10.79 9.94
C PRO A 280 -3.63 -11.24 11.41
N PRO A 281 -3.14 -12.43 11.79
CA PRO A 281 -3.14 -12.83 13.19
C PRO A 281 -2.25 -11.91 14.03
N ILE A 282 -2.64 -11.65 15.27
CA ILE A 282 -1.79 -10.93 16.24
C ILE A 282 -0.60 -11.84 16.61
N PRO A 283 0.66 -11.39 16.47
CA PRO A 283 1.84 -12.15 16.86
C PRO A 283 1.84 -12.52 18.35
N GLU A 284 2.53 -13.60 18.69
CA GLU A 284 2.76 -13.95 20.10
C GLU A 284 3.60 -12.87 20.80
N PHE A 285 3.20 -12.53 22.03
CA PHE A 285 3.91 -11.58 22.88
C PHE A 285 4.00 -12.06 24.34
N THR A 286 4.96 -11.48 25.06
CA THR A 286 5.19 -11.77 26.49
C THR A 286 4.53 -10.73 27.37
N VAL A 287 4.01 -11.19 28.51
CA VAL A 287 3.33 -10.37 29.51
C VAL A 287 4.05 -10.50 30.85
N GLY A 288 3.81 -9.54 31.74
CA GLY A 288 4.39 -9.54 33.08
C GLY A 288 3.79 -10.64 33.96
N THR A 289 4.42 -10.90 35.10
CA THR A 289 3.90 -11.81 36.13
C THR A 289 3.39 -11.00 37.32
N GLY A 290 2.18 -11.32 37.79
CA GLY A 290 1.56 -10.66 38.96
C GLY A 290 0.28 -9.90 38.62
N SER A 291 -0.50 -9.60 39.66
CA SER A 291 -1.79 -8.93 39.53
C SER A 291 -1.77 -7.55 40.18
N THR A 292 -2.28 -6.55 39.48
CA THR A 292 -2.49 -5.19 39.99
C THR A 292 -3.98 -4.95 40.19
N THR A 293 -4.37 -4.52 41.40
CA THR A 293 -5.75 -4.11 41.68
C THR A 293 -5.83 -2.61 41.91
N VAL A 294 -6.61 -1.92 41.10
CA VAL A 294 -6.96 -0.51 41.31
C VAL A 294 -8.20 -0.46 42.20
N SER A 295 -8.02 -0.01 43.43
CA SER A 295 -9.09 0.07 44.44
C SER A 295 -10.12 1.15 44.11
N ASN A 296 -11.31 1.04 44.69
CA ASN A 296 -12.39 2.03 44.52
C ASN A 296 -11.90 3.45 44.86
N LYS A 297 -12.25 4.43 44.01
CA LYS A 297 -11.90 5.85 44.17
C LYS A 297 -10.40 6.13 44.23
N LYS A 298 -9.59 5.20 43.73
CA LYS A 298 -8.13 5.37 43.59
C LYS A 298 -7.75 5.39 42.13
N THR A 299 -6.69 6.12 41.84
CA THR A 299 -6.04 6.15 40.54
C THR A 299 -4.70 5.44 40.67
N VAL A 300 -4.42 4.53 39.74
CA VAL A 300 -3.10 3.94 39.55
C VAL A 300 -2.64 4.31 38.16
N THR A 301 -1.50 4.98 38.06
CA THR A 301 -0.88 5.30 36.77
C THR A 301 0.17 4.25 36.46
N LEU A 302 0.11 3.66 35.27
CA LEU A 302 1.15 2.80 34.73
C LEU A 302 1.88 3.55 33.62
N SER A 303 3.19 3.32 33.54
CA SER A 303 4.00 3.69 32.38
C SER A 303 4.08 2.50 31.41
N PRO A 304 4.45 2.70 30.15
CA PRO A 304 4.52 1.62 29.16
C PRO A 304 5.36 0.42 29.63
N GLY A 305 4.88 -0.80 29.39
CA GLY A 305 5.56 -2.00 29.87
C GLY A 305 4.72 -3.27 29.83
N GLN A 306 5.26 -4.32 30.46
CA GLN A 306 4.64 -5.65 30.54
C GLN A 306 4.04 -5.87 31.92
N TYR A 307 2.80 -6.35 31.95
CA TYR A 307 1.98 -6.53 33.15
C TYR A 307 1.22 -7.85 33.08
N GLY A 308 0.92 -8.44 34.24
CA GLY A 308 0.01 -9.59 34.30
C GLY A 308 -1.45 -9.13 34.34
N ASP A 309 -2.20 -9.56 35.35
CA ASP A 309 -3.63 -9.27 35.47
C ASP A 309 -3.90 -7.87 36.03
N ILE A 310 -4.76 -7.10 35.37
CA ILE A 310 -5.26 -5.82 35.87
C ILE A 310 -6.72 -5.93 36.28
N ASN A 311 -7.01 -5.56 37.53
CA ASN A 311 -8.36 -5.53 38.08
C ASN A 311 -8.72 -4.12 38.54
N VAL A 312 -9.53 -3.40 37.76
CA VAL A 312 -10.01 -2.06 38.14
C VAL A 312 -11.36 -2.19 38.82
N LYS A 313 -11.44 -1.87 40.11
CA LYS A 313 -12.71 -1.92 40.85
C LYS A 313 -13.58 -0.70 40.53
N SER A 314 -14.87 -0.77 40.88
CA SER A 314 -15.85 0.29 40.61
C SER A 314 -15.38 1.64 41.16
N GLY A 315 -15.37 2.66 40.30
CA GLY A 315 -14.91 4.01 40.62
C GLY A 315 -13.40 4.15 40.83
N GLY A 316 -12.60 3.10 40.59
CA GLY A 316 -11.17 3.23 40.40
C GLY A 316 -10.84 3.65 38.96
N THR A 317 -9.66 4.23 38.76
CA THR A 317 -9.16 4.64 37.44
C THR A 317 -7.77 4.06 37.21
N LEU A 318 -7.62 3.25 36.17
CA LEU A 318 -6.30 2.90 35.63
C LEU A 318 -5.90 3.99 34.64
N ALA A 319 -4.86 4.75 34.95
CA ALA A 319 -4.34 5.78 34.06
C ALA A 319 -3.13 5.23 33.29
N LEU A 320 -3.11 5.41 31.97
CA LEU A 320 -2.02 4.96 31.09
C LEU A 320 -1.38 6.16 30.42
N GLU A 321 -0.07 6.30 30.57
CA GLU A 321 0.73 7.27 29.80
C GLU A 321 0.99 6.74 28.38
N PRO A 322 1.23 7.59 27.36
CA PRO A 322 1.48 7.14 25.99
C PRO A 322 2.61 6.13 25.87
N GLY A 323 2.37 5.10 25.07
CA GLY A 323 3.35 4.06 24.71
C GLY A 323 2.72 2.68 24.58
N VAL A 324 3.55 1.64 24.61
CA VAL A 324 3.14 0.26 24.34
C VAL A 324 3.00 -0.52 25.64
N TYR A 325 1.85 -1.17 25.81
CA TYR A 325 1.53 -2.00 26.96
C TYR A 325 1.23 -3.43 26.53
N TYR A 326 1.70 -4.40 27.32
CA TYR A 326 1.40 -5.81 27.18
C TYR A 326 0.79 -6.32 28.48
N PHE A 327 -0.51 -6.64 28.46
CA PHE A 327 -1.24 -7.16 29.61
C PHE A 327 -1.61 -8.63 29.39
N ASP A 328 -1.61 -9.43 30.45
CA ASP A 328 -2.26 -10.73 30.39
C ASP A 328 -3.78 -10.54 30.30
N SER A 329 -4.36 -9.86 31.28
CA SER A 329 -5.78 -9.54 31.31
C SER A 329 -6.07 -8.12 31.82
N ILE A 330 -7.18 -7.54 31.37
CA ILE A 330 -7.76 -6.32 31.93
C ILE A 330 -9.23 -6.56 32.20
N ILE A 331 -9.61 -6.55 33.47
CA ILE A 331 -11.00 -6.60 33.92
C ILE A 331 -11.30 -5.30 34.66
N ALA A 332 -11.99 -4.37 33.99
CA ALA A 332 -12.24 -3.04 34.47
C ALA A 332 -13.72 -2.79 34.76
N LYS A 333 -14.10 -2.78 36.05
CA LYS A 333 -15.39 -2.25 36.49
C LYS A 333 -15.35 -0.73 36.70
N GLY A 334 -14.14 -0.18 36.83
CA GLY A 334 -13.88 1.26 36.82
C GLY A 334 -13.46 1.74 35.44
N GLU A 335 -12.75 2.85 35.39
CA GLU A 335 -12.31 3.52 34.16
C GLU A 335 -10.89 3.07 33.78
N VAL A 336 -10.63 2.87 32.48
CA VAL A 336 -9.29 2.89 31.90
C VAL A 336 -9.14 4.23 31.16
N ARG A 337 -8.13 5.03 31.49
CA ARG A 337 -8.00 6.40 30.99
C ARG A 337 -6.61 6.68 30.45
N LEU A 338 -6.53 7.29 29.27
CA LEU A 338 -5.27 7.86 28.80
C LEU A 338 -4.96 9.18 29.51
N THR A 339 -3.70 9.39 29.88
CA THR A 339 -3.21 10.60 30.57
C THR A 339 -1.84 11.03 30.03
N GLY A 340 -1.43 12.28 30.29
CA GLY A 340 -0.11 12.78 29.89
C GLY A 340 -0.09 13.43 28.51
N ASP A 341 0.98 13.19 27.73
CA ASP A 341 1.20 13.78 26.41
C ASP A 341 0.46 13.01 25.30
N LEU A 342 -0.85 13.24 25.20
CA LEU A 342 -1.73 12.51 24.28
C LEU A 342 -1.52 12.82 22.79
N THR A 343 -0.49 13.61 22.43
CA THR A 343 -0.04 13.73 21.04
C THR A 343 0.69 12.47 20.56
N LYS A 344 1.12 11.61 21.51
CA LYS A 344 1.78 10.33 21.24
C LYS A 344 0.76 9.18 21.31
N PRO A 345 0.90 8.16 20.45
CA PRO A 345 -0.02 7.04 20.44
C PRO A 345 0.16 6.12 21.66
N THR A 346 -0.93 5.46 22.05
CA THR A 346 -0.96 4.37 23.02
C THR A 346 -1.42 3.09 22.33
N THR A 347 -0.67 2.01 22.52
CA THR A 347 -1.02 0.69 22.00
C THR A 347 -1.11 -0.31 23.14
N ILE A 348 -2.24 -1.01 23.23
CA ILE A 348 -2.54 -1.96 24.31
C ILE A 348 -2.70 -3.35 23.71
N PHE A 349 -1.77 -4.24 24.02
CA PHE A 349 -1.88 -5.66 23.75
C PHE A 349 -2.47 -6.38 24.97
N VAL A 350 -3.51 -7.18 24.77
CA VAL A 350 -4.13 -7.99 25.83
C VAL A 350 -4.17 -9.45 25.41
N LYS A 351 -3.65 -10.33 26.27
CA LYS A 351 -3.40 -11.73 25.91
C LYS A 351 -4.63 -12.62 26.03
N SER A 352 -5.25 -12.64 27.20
CA SER A 352 -6.17 -13.72 27.60
C SER A 352 -7.60 -13.24 27.85
N ALA A 353 -7.81 -12.10 28.53
CA ALA A 353 -9.14 -11.57 28.83
C ALA A 353 -9.20 -10.04 28.83
N LEU A 354 -10.23 -9.48 28.19
CA LEU A 354 -10.49 -8.03 28.15
C LEU A 354 -11.98 -7.75 28.39
N ASP A 355 -12.30 -7.14 29.52
CA ASP A 355 -13.66 -6.71 29.87
C ASP A 355 -13.62 -5.27 30.39
N LEU A 356 -14.16 -4.36 29.59
CA LEU A 356 -14.25 -2.94 29.90
C LEU A 356 -15.71 -2.62 30.25
N GLY A 357 -15.98 -2.53 31.55
CA GLY A 357 -17.30 -2.23 32.13
C GLY A 357 -17.78 -0.81 31.83
N ALA A 358 -18.87 -0.39 32.47
CA ALA A 358 -19.66 0.79 32.05
C ALA A 358 -18.92 2.13 31.95
N GLN A 359 -17.83 2.35 32.69
CA GLN A 359 -17.02 3.57 32.56
C GLN A 359 -16.06 3.52 31.37
N GLY A 360 -15.92 2.35 30.75
CA GLY A 360 -15.24 2.13 29.48
C GLY A 360 -13.76 2.47 29.51
N ILE A 361 -13.27 2.76 28.31
CA ILE A 361 -11.98 3.38 28.08
C ILE A 361 -12.19 4.84 27.65
N THR A 362 -11.40 5.75 28.20
CA THR A 362 -11.45 7.18 27.88
C THR A 362 -10.15 7.62 27.24
N ASN A 363 -10.28 8.22 26.06
CA ASN A 363 -9.22 8.87 25.32
C ASN A 363 -9.58 10.36 25.16
N PRO A 364 -9.14 11.21 26.12
CA PRO A 364 -9.48 12.64 26.11
C PRO A 364 -8.90 13.42 24.92
N ASN A 365 -8.04 12.80 24.10
CA ASN A 365 -7.50 13.42 22.90
C ASN A 365 -8.55 13.60 21.81
N GLY A 366 -9.57 12.73 21.76
CA GLY A 366 -10.61 12.77 20.73
C GLY A 366 -10.21 12.17 19.38
N ASP A 367 -8.97 11.67 19.22
CA ASP A 367 -8.51 10.96 18.03
C ASP A 367 -8.39 9.45 18.33
N PRO A 368 -9.23 8.60 17.72
CA PRO A 368 -9.20 7.15 17.95
C PRO A 368 -7.92 6.50 17.44
N THR A 369 -7.24 7.08 16.44
CA THR A 369 -5.97 6.56 15.89
C THR A 369 -4.82 6.64 16.90
N ARG A 370 -4.98 7.40 17.99
CA ARG A 370 -4.02 7.50 19.12
C ARG A 370 -4.21 6.41 20.17
N LEU A 371 -5.26 5.59 20.07
CA LEU A 371 -5.51 4.49 21.00
C LEU A 371 -5.86 3.21 20.25
N ASN A 372 -4.91 2.30 20.18
CA ASN A 372 -5.07 0.99 19.54
C ASN A 372 -5.16 -0.11 20.60
N ILE A 373 -6.17 -0.97 20.51
CA ILE A 373 -6.29 -2.17 21.34
C ILE A 373 -6.19 -3.42 20.45
N PHE A 374 -5.19 -4.24 20.73
CA PHE A 374 -4.98 -5.55 20.10
C PHE A 374 -5.28 -6.66 21.10
N TYR A 375 -6.38 -7.39 20.92
CA TYR A 375 -6.79 -8.48 21.80
C TYR A 375 -6.58 -9.84 21.13
N SER A 376 -5.61 -10.61 21.60
CA SER A 376 -5.26 -11.93 21.04
C SER A 376 -6.09 -13.08 21.61
N GLY A 377 -6.87 -12.83 22.67
CA GLY A 377 -7.68 -13.85 23.34
C GLY A 377 -8.88 -14.31 22.51
N THR A 378 -9.59 -15.31 23.03
CA THR A 378 -10.74 -15.94 22.37
C THR A 378 -12.06 -15.76 23.12
N SER A 379 -11.98 -15.29 24.37
CA SER A 379 -13.13 -14.98 25.21
C SER A 379 -13.88 -13.76 24.68
N GLU A 380 -15.17 -13.62 25.00
CA GLU A 380 -15.93 -12.42 24.65
C GLU A 380 -15.25 -11.17 25.23
N MET A 381 -14.92 -10.21 24.37
CA MET A 381 -14.53 -8.86 24.75
C MET A 381 -15.78 -8.02 24.84
N LYS A 382 -16.09 -7.54 26.04
CA LYS A 382 -17.19 -6.61 26.25
C LYS A 382 -16.64 -5.20 26.39
N ILE A 383 -17.22 -4.27 25.63
CA ILE A 383 -16.89 -2.86 25.70
C ILE A 383 -18.16 -2.02 25.88
N HIS A 384 -18.10 -1.09 26.82
CA HIS A 384 -19.12 -0.07 27.00
C HIS A 384 -18.64 1.26 26.41
N GLY A 385 -19.54 1.95 25.71
CA GLY A 385 -19.28 3.31 25.23
C GLY A 385 -19.22 4.30 26.40
N GLY A 386 -18.53 5.42 26.19
CA GLY A 386 -18.44 6.53 27.12
C GLY A 386 -18.24 7.84 26.35
N PRO A 387 -18.37 9.01 27.01
CA PRO A 387 -18.26 10.32 26.34
C PRO A 387 -16.89 10.57 25.66
N GLU A 388 -15.90 9.72 25.90
CA GLU A 388 -14.55 9.79 25.32
C GLU A 388 -14.06 8.42 24.80
N ALA A 389 -14.97 7.56 24.31
CA ALA A 389 -14.62 6.25 23.76
C ALA A 389 -14.07 6.32 22.32
N PHE A 390 -12.98 7.07 22.15
CA PHE A 390 -12.21 7.17 20.90
C PHE A 390 -11.12 6.10 20.87
N VAL A 391 -11.36 5.02 20.12
CA VAL A 391 -10.48 3.84 20.11
C VAL A 391 -10.60 3.04 18.82
N GLU A 392 -9.49 2.45 18.40
CA GLU A 392 -9.45 1.38 17.41
C GLU A 392 -9.26 0.02 18.11
N VAL A 393 -10.13 -0.94 17.81
CA VAL A 393 -10.12 -2.27 18.44
C VAL A 393 -9.93 -3.34 17.38
N TYR A 394 -8.92 -4.20 17.56
CA TYR A 394 -8.67 -5.37 16.74
C TYR A 394 -8.60 -6.63 17.60
N ALA A 395 -9.65 -7.45 17.50
CA ALA A 395 -9.87 -8.66 18.28
C ALA A 395 -10.24 -9.85 17.36
N PRO A 396 -9.36 -10.27 16.43
CA PRO A 396 -9.72 -11.16 15.32
C PRO A 396 -10.16 -12.56 15.75
N ASN A 397 -9.88 -12.97 16.99
CA ASN A 397 -10.20 -14.30 17.53
C ASN A 397 -11.35 -14.29 18.54
N ALA A 398 -11.81 -13.11 18.97
CA ALA A 398 -12.77 -12.94 20.05
C ALA A 398 -14.10 -12.35 19.56
N PRO A 399 -15.24 -12.81 20.10
CA PRO A 399 -16.50 -12.07 19.98
C PRO A 399 -16.35 -10.68 20.63
N LEU A 400 -16.68 -9.63 19.90
CA LEU A 400 -16.73 -8.26 20.39
C LEU A 400 -18.18 -7.87 20.64
N LYS A 401 -18.50 -7.57 21.89
CA LYS A 401 -19.84 -7.15 22.31
C LYS A 401 -19.82 -5.68 22.72
N MET A 402 -20.44 -4.85 21.89
CA MET A 402 -20.62 -3.42 22.14
C MET A 402 -21.97 -3.18 22.80
N VAL A 403 -21.96 -2.56 23.98
CA VAL A 403 -23.17 -2.32 24.76
C VAL A 403 -23.18 -0.92 25.37
N GLY A 404 -24.36 -0.47 25.78
CA GLY A 404 -24.56 0.79 26.47
C GLY A 404 -25.45 1.73 25.66
N ASN A 405 -25.45 3.00 26.07
CA ASN A 405 -26.25 4.07 25.46
C ASN A 405 -25.36 5.27 25.10
N SER A 406 -24.05 5.06 25.04
CA SER A 406 -23.06 6.09 24.73
C SER A 406 -22.45 5.76 23.38
N ALA A 407 -22.08 6.80 22.64
CA ALA A 407 -21.46 6.65 21.34
C ALA A 407 -20.04 6.05 21.42
N PHE A 408 -19.63 5.45 20.32
CA PHE A 408 -18.27 4.99 20.04
C PHE A 408 -17.70 5.78 18.87
N TYR A 409 -16.39 6.05 18.92
CA TYR A 409 -15.69 6.75 17.84
C TYR A 409 -14.47 5.93 17.43
N GLY A 410 -14.32 5.68 16.12
CA GLY A 410 -13.21 4.89 15.57
C GLY A 410 -13.68 3.65 14.80
N SER A 411 -12.92 2.56 14.92
CA SER A 411 -13.13 1.33 14.14
C SER A 411 -12.99 0.08 15.00
N PHE A 412 -13.91 -0.86 14.83
CA PHE A 412 -14.04 -2.02 15.69
C PHE A 412 -14.08 -3.32 14.88
N ILE A 413 -13.06 -4.16 15.08
CA ILE A 413 -12.89 -5.43 14.39
C ILE A 413 -12.91 -6.55 15.44
N GLY A 414 -13.86 -7.47 15.31
CA GLY A 414 -13.98 -8.66 16.15
C GLY A 414 -14.16 -9.92 15.31
N ARG A 415 -13.94 -11.11 15.90
CA ARG A 415 -14.29 -12.38 15.22
C ARG A 415 -15.77 -12.41 14.87
N SER A 416 -16.60 -12.00 15.81
CA SER A 416 -17.99 -11.62 15.57
C SER A 416 -18.23 -10.30 16.28
N VAL A 417 -19.10 -9.45 15.75
CA VAL A 417 -19.45 -8.18 16.40
C VAL A 417 -20.94 -8.17 16.68
N THR A 418 -21.30 -7.89 17.93
CA THR A 418 -22.70 -7.70 18.33
C THR A 418 -22.88 -6.35 18.97
N VAL A 419 -23.81 -5.56 18.44
CA VAL A 419 -24.21 -4.27 19.00
C VAL A 419 -25.59 -4.39 19.62
N GLN A 420 -25.73 -3.98 20.89
CA GLN A 420 -27.01 -4.00 21.62
C GLN A 420 -27.23 -2.68 22.37
N GLY A 421 -28.48 -2.27 22.46
CA GLY A 421 -28.89 -1.08 23.23
C GLY A 421 -29.10 0.12 22.31
N THR A 422 -28.53 1.26 22.69
CA THR A 422 -28.59 2.48 21.88
C THR A 422 -27.22 3.17 21.66
N PRO A 423 -26.11 2.43 21.45
CA PRO A 423 -24.84 3.08 21.17
C PRO A 423 -24.75 3.45 19.69
N ASP A 424 -24.57 4.74 19.39
CA ASP A 424 -24.17 5.16 18.04
C ASP A 424 -22.69 4.85 17.80
N VAL A 425 -22.32 4.64 16.53
CA VAL A 425 -20.93 4.37 16.11
C VAL A 425 -20.54 5.36 15.04
N HIS A 426 -19.62 6.24 15.36
CA HIS A 426 -19.11 7.26 14.46
C HIS A 426 -17.73 6.84 13.94
N PHE A 427 -17.65 6.48 12.66
CA PHE A 427 -16.39 6.15 12.02
C PHE A 427 -15.54 7.41 11.85
N ASP A 428 -14.31 7.37 12.37
CA ASP A 428 -13.33 8.42 12.13
C ASP A 428 -12.64 8.15 10.79
N GLU A 429 -12.81 9.01 9.80
CA GLU A 429 -12.21 8.82 8.47
C GLU A 429 -10.67 8.90 8.49
N GLY A 430 -10.08 9.41 9.58
CA GLY A 430 -8.64 9.35 9.86
C GLY A 430 -8.12 7.92 10.01
N CYS A 431 -8.96 6.96 10.43
CA CYS A 431 -8.62 5.53 10.46
C CYS A 431 -8.14 5.00 9.09
N LEU A 432 -8.55 5.64 7.98
CA LEU A 432 -8.15 5.27 6.62
C LEU A 432 -6.71 5.70 6.27
N GLN A 433 -6.08 6.55 7.08
CA GLN A 433 -4.77 7.15 6.82
C GLN A 433 -3.69 6.66 7.81
N GLU A 434 -4.11 5.98 8.86
CA GLU A 434 -3.27 5.44 9.94
C GLU A 434 -3.31 3.90 9.91
N ASN A 435 -2.40 3.25 10.66
CA ASN A 435 -2.35 1.78 10.78
C ASN A 435 -2.39 1.02 9.44
N LEU A 436 -1.71 1.56 8.41
CA LEU A 436 -1.73 1.00 7.07
C LEU A 436 -0.91 -0.29 6.98
N ILE A 437 -1.45 -1.31 6.32
CA ILE A 437 -0.69 -2.49 5.92
C ILE A 437 0.05 -2.14 4.63
N GLN A 438 1.38 -2.12 4.69
CA GLN A 438 2.23 -1.76 3.56
C GLN A 438 2.12 -2.79 2.44
N ARG A 439 1.86 -2.34 1.22
CA ARG A 439 1.92 -3.13 0.00
C ARG A 439 3.21 -2.83 -0.77
N PRO A 440 3.78 -3.83 -1.45
CA PRO A 440 5.01 -3.65 -2.21
C PRO A 440 4.80 -2.67 -3.37
N PHE A 441 5.91 -2.15 -3.89
CA PHE A 441 5.90 -1.40 -5.14
C PHE A 441 5.38 -2.27 -6.29
N ARG A 442 4.43 -1.74 -7.05
CA ARG A 442 3.91 -2.36 -8.27
C ARG A 442 4.15 -1.48 -9.48
N LEU A 443 4.30 -2.09 -10.65
CA LEU A 443 4.37 -1.40 -11.93
C LEU A 443 2.99 -0.83 -12.29
N MET A 444 2.92 0.48 -12.58
CA MET A 444 1.69 1.19 -12.93
C MET A 444 1.58 1.43 -14.43
N THR A 445 2.67 1.86 -15.07
CA THR A 445 2.75 2.06 -16.52
C THR A 445 4.17 1.82 -17.01
N TRP A 446 4.31 1.50 -18.30
CA TRP A 446 5.60 1.29 -18.96
C TRP A 446 5.57 1.87 -20.38
N SER A 447 6.69 2.44 -20.81
CA SER A 447 6.89 2.96 -22.17
C SER A 447 8.30 2.66 -22.66
N ARG A 448 8.46 2.48 -23.97
CA ARG A 448 9.73 2.15 -24.63
C ARG A 448 10.08 3.24 -25.63
N ASN A 449 11.30 3.74 -25.53
CA ASN A 449 11.91 4.60 -26.54
C ASN A 449 13.03 3.82 -27.25
N LEU A 450 13.01 3.88 -28.57
CA LEU A 450 14.01 3.26 -29.44
C LEU A 450 14.83 4.34 -30.11
N TYR A 451 16.16 4.20 -30.05
CA TYR A 451 17.10 5.07 -30.74
C TYR A 451 17.64 4.29 -31.94
N GLN A 452 17.35 4.78 -33.15
CA GLN A 452 17.85 4.20 -34.41
C GLN A 452 19.22 4.74 -34.77
#